data_AF-A0A438NBU8-F1
#
_entry.id   AF-A0A438NBU8-F1
#
_cell.length_a   1.000
_cell.length_b   1.000
_cell.length_c   1.000
_cell.angle_alpha   90.00
_cell.angle_beta   90.00
_cell.angle_gamma   90.00
#
_symmetry.space_group_name_H-M   'P 1'
#
loop_
_entity.id
_entity.type
_entity.pdbx_description
1 polymer ?
#
loop_
_entity_poly.entity_id
_entity_poly.type
_entity_poly.pdbx_seq_one_letter_code
_entity_poly.pdbx_strand_id
1 'polypeptide(L)'
;MPDIVTSVGYLADLDLYKREKPYSVLVSPEQAAKLPPGTQTSNLEFEQHENILVKDIRDSKPSAFELDKTGFEVVTDLFDISDIQEWSGLRQYQTQTEKFLQARFGVDRAVCWDVTLRHNVEREVTVVDLNDWTTPDGVAAGAHNDVTAISGPNIIADHLSEELKAVYHAGGYQFRIVK
;
A
#
# COMPACT_ATOMS: atom_id res chain seq x y z
N MET A 1 -10.76 -18.16 -3.76
CA MET A 1 -9.79 -18.33 -4.87
C MET A 1 -8.99 -19.58 -4.55
N PRO A 2 -8.53 -20.32 -5.56
CA PRO A 2 -7.65 -21.44 -5.31
C PRO A 2 -6.26 -20.96 -4.89
N ASP A 3 -5.51 -21.83 -4.21
CA ASP A 3 -4.06 -21.70 -4.11
C ASP A 3 -3.46 -21.61 -5.53
N ILE A 4 -2.43 -20.77 -5.69
CA ILE A 4 -1.75 -20.60 -6.97
C ILE A 4 -0.25 -20.81 -6.79
N VAL A 5 0.41 -21.29 -7.85
CA VAL A 5 1.86 -21.32 -7.97
C VAL A 5 2.25 -20.28 -9.01
N THR A 6 3.12 -19.35 -8.65
CA THR A 6 3.46 -18.19 -9.48
C THR A 6 4.92 -17.76 -9.26
N SER A 7 5.34 -16.68 -9.90
CA SER A 7 6.62 -16.03 -9.67
C SER A 7 6.45 -14.73 -8.89
N VAL A 8 7.48 -14.36 -8.14
CA VAL A 8 7.54 -13.09 -7.42
C VAL A 8 8.87 -12.42 -7.74
N GLY A 9 8.82 -11.18 -8.22
CA GLY A 9 10.00 -10.36 -8.48
C GLY A 9 10.48 -9.68 -7.19
N TYR A 10 11.78 -9.77 -6.90
CA TYR A 10 12.43 -9.05 -5.80
C TYR A 10 13.50 -8.10 -6.35
N LEU A 11 13.75 -6.99 -5.66
CA LEU A 11 14.85 -6.11 -6.03
C LEU A 11 16.17 -6.88 -5.98
N ALA A 12 16.92 -6.88 -7.08
CA ALA A 12 18.16 -7.62 -7.21
C ALA A 12 19.25 -7.06 -6.27
N ASP A 13 20.09 -7.93 -5.69
CA ASP A 13 21.24 -7.50 -4.89
C ASP A 13 22.44 -7.14 -5.78
N LEU A 14 22.38 -5.95 -6.40
CA LEU A 14 23.44 -5.46 -7.28
C LEU A 14 24.55 -4.77 -6.50
N ASP A 15 25.81 -4.97 -6.90
CA ASP A 15 26.97 -4.23 -6.36
C ASP A 15 26.84 -2.70 -6.52
N LEU A 16 26.03 -2.26 -7.49
CA LEU A 16 25.65 -0.86 -7.65
C LEU A 16 25.00 -0.30 -6.38
N TYR A 17 24.14 -1.08 -5.72
CA TYR A 17 23.35 -0.64 -4.58
C TYR A 17 24.14 -0.39 -3.30
N LYS A 18 25.40 -0.84 -3.26
CA LYS A 18 26.35 -0.54 -2.18
C LYS A 18 26.88 0.90 -2.23
N ARG A 19 26.79 1.55 -3.40
CA ARG A 19 27.30 2.91 -3.64
C ARG A 19 26.22 3.89 -4.11
N GLU A 20 25.10 3.40 -4.60
CA GLU A 20 24.00 4.19 -5.14
C GLU A 20 22.67 3.62 -4.67
N LYS A 21 21.78 4.43 -4.10
CA LYS A 21 20.49 3.89 -3.63
C LYS A 21 19.62 3.47 -4.83
N PRO A 22 18.86 2.37 -4.71
CA PRO A 22 17.77 2.08 -5.64
C PRO A 22 16.80 3.27 -5.74
N TYR A 23 16.44 3.68 -6.95
CA TYR A 23 15.55 4.81 -7.20
C TYR A 23 14.66 4.58 -8.41
N SER A 24 13.47 5.18 -8.37
CA SER A 24 12.59 5.38 -9.52
C SER A 24 12.05 6.81 -9.44
N VAL A 25 12.23 7.58 -10.52
CA VAL A 25 11.82 8.97 -10.64
C VAL A 25 10.63 9.04 -11.58
N LEU A 26 9.48 9.42 -11.04
CA LEU A 26 8.31 9.75 -11.82
C LEU A 26 8.49 11.15 -12.43
N VAL A 27 8.34 11.25 -13.75
CA VAL A 27 8.45 12.51 -14.48
C VAL A 27 7.16 12.77 -15.25
N SER A 28 6.71 14.03 -15.28
CA SER A 28 5.59 14.41 -16.13
C SER A 28 5.97 14.30 -17.61
N PRO A 29 5.00 14.18 -18.54
CA PRO A 29 5.28 14.17 -19.97
C PRO A 29 6.10 15.39 -20.44
N GLU A 30 5.83 16.56 -19.86
CA GLU A 30 6.55 17.80 -20.17
C GLU A 30 8.01 17.79 -19.66
N GLN A 31 8.26 17.17 -18.51
CA GLN A 31 9.60 16.99 -17.96
C GLN A 31 10.37 15.96 -18.78
N ALA A 32 9.75 14.82 -19.10
CA ALA A 32 10.35 13.77 -19.91
C ALA A 32 10.82 14.29 -21.27
N ALA A 33 10.02 15.15 -21.94
CA ALA A 33 10.37 15.76 -23.22
C ALA A 33 11.61 16.68 -23.17
N LYS A 34 12.02 17.13 -21.97
CA LYS A 34 13.18 18.01 -21.77
C LYS A 34 14.43 17.28 -21.28
N LEU A 35 14.33 15.98 -20.98
CA LEU A 35 15.47 15.20 -20.51
C LEU A 35 16.47 14.96 -21.65
N PRO A 36 17.79 15.03 -21.39
CA PRO A 36 18.79 14.60 -22.35
C PRO A 36 18.57 13.15 -22.80
N PRO A 37 18.83 12.81 -24.07
CA PRO A 37 18.73 11.44 -24.55
C PRO A 37 19.56 10.47 -23.69
N GLY A 38 18.97 9.33 -23.32
CA GLY A 38 19.63 8.31 -22.51
C GLY A 38 19.61 8.57 -20.99
N THR A 39 18.94 9.63 -20.52
CA THR A 39 18.73 9.82 -19.08
C THR A 39 17.91 8.68 -18.50
N GLN A 40 18.49 7.93 -17.57
CA GLN A 40 17.79 6.87 -16.83
C GLN A 40 16.98 7.47 -15.69
N THR A 41 15.68 7.22 -15.66
CA THR A 41 14.77 7.63 -14.58
C THR A 41 14.64 6.57 -13.48
N SER A 42 15.23 5.40 -13.66
CA SER A 42 15.26 4.32 -12.66
C SER A 42 16.57 3.54 -12.78
N ASN A 43 17.07 3.04 -11.65
CA ASN A 43 18.12 2.04 -11.61
C ASN A 43 17.63 0.72 -10.98
N LEU A 44 16.31 0.54 -10.84
CA LEU A 44 15.70 -0.65 -10.26
C LEU A 44 15.82 -1.84 -11.22
N GLU A 45 16.37 -2.94 -10.72
CA GLU A 45 16.45 -4.23 -11.41
C GLU A 45 15.81 -5.29 -10.52
N PHE A 46 14.99 -6.17 -11.12
CA PHE A 46 14.27 -7.20 -10.38
C PHE A 46 14.70 -8.59 -10.82
N GLU A 47 14.93 -9.47 -9.84
CA GLU A 47 15.13 -10.90 -10.06
C GLU A 47 13.83 -11.66 -9.80
N GLN A 48 13.50 -12.59 -10.69
CA GLN A 48 12.28 -13.41 -10.58
C GLN A 48 12.55 -14.68 -9.79
N HIS A 49 11.72 -14.93 -8.78
CA HIS A 49 11.72 -16.15 -8.00
C HIS A 49 10.51 -16.98 -8.40
N GLU A 50 10.78 -18.11 -9.06
CA GLU A 50 9.77 -19.00 -9.61
C GLU A 50 9.21 -20.00 -8.59
N ASN A 51 8.07 -20.60 -8.90
CA ASN A 51 7.45 -21.69 -8.14
C ASN A 51 7.06 -21.31 -6.70
N ILE A 52 6.64 -20.06 -6.47
CA ILE A 52 6.15 -19.59 -5.19
C ILE A 52 4.69 -20.00 -5.02
N LEU A 53 4.39 -20.76 -3.96
CA LEU A 53 3.04 -21.12 -3.57
C LEU A 53 2.38 -19.97 -2.79
N VAL A 54 1.31 -19.41 -3.34
CA VAL A 54 0.44 -18.43 -2.68
C VAL A 54 -0.84 -19.14 -2.28
N LYS A 55 -1.14 -19.12 -0.98
CA LYS A 55 -2.32 -19.79 -0.42
C LYS A 55 -3.48 -18.84 -0.20
N ASP A 56 -4.70 -19.28 -0.50
CA ASP A 56 -5.89 -18.53 -0.10
C ASP A 56 -6.20 -18.77 1.37
N ILE A 57 -6.20 -17.69 2.16
CA ILE A 57 -6.40 -17.74 3.60
C ILE A 57 -7.82 -17.37 4.05
N ARG A 58 -8.73 -17.02 3.13
CA ARG A 58 -10.08 -16.53 3.49
C ARG A 58 -10.92 -17.54 4.28
N ASP A 59 -10.76 -18.82 3.99
CA ASP A 59 -11.48 -19.91 4.68
C ASP A 59 -10.64 -20.55 5.81
N SER A 60 -9.50 -19.95 6.14
CA SER A 60 -8.67 -20.44 7.24
C SER A 60 -9.28 -20.09 8.59
N LYS A 61 -8.95 -20.87 9.61
CA LYS A 61 -9.40 -20.58 10.99
C LYS A 61 -8.83 -19.23 11.43
N PRO A 62 -9.65 -18.26 11.91
CA PRO A 62 -9.14 -16.97 12.37
C PRO A 62 -8.03 -17.10 13.44
N SER A 63 -8.12 -18.12 14.31
CA SER A 63 -7.09 -18.40 15.33
C SER A 63 -5.72 -18.81 14.77
N ALA A 64 -5.59 -19.04 13.46
CA ALA A 64 -4.30 -19.28 12.81
C ALA A 64 -3.57 -17.96 12.49
N PHE A 65 -4.28 -16.84 12.46
CA PHE A 65 -3.77 -15.52 12.10
C PHE A 65 -4.14 -14.52 13.19
N GLU A 66 -3.28 -14.43 14.20
CA GLU A 66 -3.41 -13.47 15.29
C GLU A 66 -2.34 -12.42 15.12
N LEU A 67 -2.69 -11.14 15.29
CA LEU A 67 -1.76 -10.02 15.13
C LEU A 67 -0.45 -10.26 15.89
N ASP A 68 -0.50 -10.56 17.19
CA ASP A 68 0.70 -10.77 18.02
C ASP A 68 1.57 -11.99 17.59
N LYS A 69 1.08 -12.85 16.69
CA LYS A 69 1.81 -14.04 16.18
C LYS A 69 2.27 -13.87 14.73
N THR A 70 1.42 -13.34 13.87
CA THR A 70 1.62 -13.33 12.40
C THR A 70 1.71 -11.93 11.82
N GLY A 71 1.48 -10.87 12.62
CA GLY A 71 1.47 -9.47 12.19
C GLY A 71 0.26 -9.06 11.36
N PHE A 72 -0.69 -9.97 11.19
CA PHE A 72 -2.00 -9.70 10.60
C PHE A 72 -3.03 -10.65 11.19
N GLU A 73 -4.30 -10.29 11.03
CA GLU A 73 -5.45 -11.14 11.35
C GLU A 73 -6.39 -11.26 10.15
N VAL A 74 -7.19 -12.33 10.12
CA VAL A 74 -8.24 -12.53 9.13
C VAL A 74 -9.58 -12.33 9.83
N VAL A 75 -10.31 -11.30 9.41
CA VAL A 75 -11.65 -10.96 9.92
C VAL A 75 -12.62 -10.86 8.76
N THR A 76 -13.83 -11.38 8.98
CA THR A 76 -14.93 -11.26 8.03
C THR A 76 -15.94 -10.26 8.58
N ASP A 77 -16.27 -9.25 7.78
CA ASP A 77 -17.34 -8.30 8.05
C ASP A 77 -18.13 -8.02 6.76
N LEU A 78 -19.37 -7.56 6.91
CA LEU A 78 -20.26 -7.22 5.81
C LEU A 78 -20.30 -5.71 5.65
N PHE A 79 -19.82 -5.24 4.50
CA PHE A 79 -19.88 -3.85 4.12
C PHE A 79 -21.06 -3.61 3.19
N ASP A 80 -21.83 -2.55 3.43
CA ASP A 80 -22.93 -2.12 2.57
C ASP A 80 -22.44 -1.00 1.65
N ILE A 81 -21.90 -1.36 0.49
CA ILE A 81 -21.29 -0.43 -0.47
C ILE A 81 -21.91 -0.66 -1.83
N SER A 82 -22.27 0.43 -2.51
CA SER A 82 -22.88 0.37 -3.84
C SER A 82 -21.89 -0.12 -4.90
N ASP A 83 -20.89 0.71 -5.22
CA ASP A 83 -19.90 0.46 -6.26
C ASP A 83 -18.59 1.17 -5.90
N ILE A 84 -17.55 0.39 -5.65
CA ILE A 84 -16.23 0.90 -5.26
C ILE A 84 -15.48 1.58 -6.41
N GLN A 85 -15.95 1.44 -7.66
CA GLN A 85 -15.33 2.10 -8.82
C GLN A 85 -15.64 3.60 -8.88
N GLU A 86 -16.68 4.05 -8.17
CA GLU A 86 -17.06 5.45 -8.10
C GLU A 86 -16.57 6.10 -6.80
N TRP A 87 -16.25 7.39 -6.85
CA TRP A 87 -15.79 8.17 -5.69
C TRP A 87 -16.70 8.03 -4.47
N SER A 88 -18.01 8.00 -4.67
CA SER A 88 -18.99 7.87 -3.60
C SER A 88 -18.92 6.52 -2.88
N GLY A 89 -18.78 5.42 -3.62
CA GLY A 89 -18.64 4.09 -3.02
C GLY A 89 -17.27 3.87 -2.41
N LEU A 90 -16.20 4.41 -3.00
CA LEU A 90 -14.87 4.40 -2.40
C LEU A 90 -14.87 5.10 -1.03
N ARG A 91 -15.54 6.26 -0.92
CA ARG A 91 -15.66 6.99 0.35
C ARG A 91 -16.50 6.24 1.38
N GLN A 92 -17.53 5.51 0.95
CA GLN A 92 -18.30 4.63 1.83
C GLN A 92 -17.44 3.50 2.38
N TYR A 93 -16.63 2.85 1.52
CA TYR A 93 -15.71 1.79 1.93
C TYR A 93 -14.71 2.28 2.97
N GLN A 94 -14.09 3.45 2.73
CA GLN A 94 -13.19 4.09 3.69
C GLN A 94 -13.89 4.32 5.04
N THR A 95 -15.06 4.96 5.01
CA THR A 95 -15.80 5.31 6.24
C THR A 95 -16.20 4.07 7.05
N GLN A 96 -16.62 3.00 6.38
CA GLN A 96 -16.95 1.74 7.04
C GLN A 96 -15.71 1.03 7.58
N THR A 97 -14.59 1.10 6.84
CA THR A 97 -13.30 0.53 7.26
C THR A 97 -12.79 1.24 8.51
N GLU A 98 -12.82 2.57 8.53
CA GLU A 98 -12.44 3.37 9.70
C GLU A 98 -13.28 3.00 10.93
N LYS A 99 -14.61 2.91 10.79
CA LYS A 99 -15.51 2.51 11.88
C LYS A 99 -15.22 1.10 12.38
N PHE A 100 -15.01 0.16 11.46
CA PHE A 100 -14.65 -1.22 11.77
C PHE A 100 -13.35 -1.26 12.58
N LEU A 101 -12.29 -0.61 12.11
CA LEU A 101 -10.99 -0.58 12.78
C LEU A 101 -11.07 0.12 14.15
N GLN A 102 -11.81 1.23 14.26
CA GLN A 102 -12.04 1.91 15.54
C GLN A 102 -12.68 0.97 16.57
N ALA A 103 -13.75 0.28 16.18
CA ALA A 103 -14.44 -0.66 17.06
C ALA A 103 -13.56 -1.87 17.42
N ARG A 104 -12.86 -2.45 16.43
CA ARG A 104 -12.04 -3.64 16.57
C ARG A 104 -10.86 -3.44 17.52
N PHE A 105 -10.21 -2.28 17.44
CA PHE A 105 -9.01 -1.95 18.21
C PHE A 105 -9.29 -1.07 19.44
N GLY A 106 -10.52 -0.57 19.60
CA GLY A 106 -10.85 0.36 20.68
C GLY A 106 -10.06 1.65 20.62
N VAL A 107 -9.73 2.11 19.40
CA VAL A 107 -8.94 3.33 19.18
C VAL A 107 -9.84 4.55 19.01
N ASP A 108 -9.37 5.71 19.46
CA ASP A 108 -10.12 6.97 19.34
C ASP A 108 -10.41 7.32 17.88
N ARG A 109 -9.44 7.06 16.99
CA ARG A 109 -9.52 7.36 15.56
C ARG A 109 -8.84 6.28 14.73
N ALA A 110 -9.48 5.95 13.61
CA ALA A 110 -8.86 5.30 12.46
C ALA A 110 -9.08 6.23 11.26
N VAL A 111 -8.09 6.29 10.38
CA VAL A 111 -8.12 7.15 9.19
C VAL A 111 -7.67 6.28 8.03
N CYS A 112 -8.41 6.28 6.93
CA CYS A 112 -7.93 5.77 5.66
C CYS A 112 -7.23 6.90 4.90
N TRP A 113 -6.00 6.67 4.48
CA TRP A 113 -5.25 7.57 3.59
C TRP A 113 -4.83 6.79 2.35
N ASP A 114 -4.63 7.52 1.24
CA ASP A 114 -4.07 7.01 -0.02
C ASP A 114 -4.72 5.69 -0.52
N VAL A 115 -6.00 5.77 -0.86
CA VAL A 115 -6.75 4.59 -1.30
C VAL A 115 -6.74 4.52 -2.81
N THR A 116 -6.24 3.41 -3.34
CA THR A 116 -6.14 3.17 -4.78
C THR A 116 -6.83 1.86 -5.14
N LEU A 117 -7.68 1.90 -6.18
CA LEU A 117 -8.19 0.68 -6.80
C LEU A 117 -7.09 0.02 -7.62
N ARG A 118 -6.94 -1.29 -7.56
CA ARG A 118 -5.96 -2.03 -8.39
C ARG A 118 -6.65 -3.08 -9.24
N HIS A 119 -6.27 -3.16 -10.51
CA HIS A 119 -6.65 -4.25 -11.38
C HIS A 119 -5.47 -5.20 -11.56
N ASN A 120 -5.73 -6.50 -11.43
CA ASN A 120 -4.73 -7.52 -11.72
C ASN A 120 -4.66 -7.79 -13.23
N VAL A 121 -4.41 -6.73 -14.00
CA VAL A 121 -4.31 -6.75 -15.46
C VAL A 121 -3.15 -5.84 -15.85
N GLU A 122 -2.25 -6.35 -16.68
CA GLU A 122 -1.19 -5.52 -17.25
C GLU A 122 -1.81 -4.38 -18.08
N ARG A 123 -1.34 -3.16 -17.84
CA ARG A 123 -1.76 -1.97 -18.56
C ARG A 123 -0.56 -1.33 -19.24
N GLU A 124 -0.67 -1.09 -20.54
CA GLU A 124 0.27 -0.23 -21.28
C GLU A 124 -0.08 1.25 -21.07
N VAL A 125 -0.19 1.70 -19.82
CA VAL A 125 -0.44 3.13 -19.52
C VAL A 125 0.90 3.81 -19.29
N THR A 126 1.25 4.76 -20.16
CA THR A 126 2.51 5.53 -20.08
C THR A 126 2.37 6.83 -19.29
N VAL A 127 1.15 7.26 -18.96
CA VAL A 127 0.85 8.49 -18.21
C VAL A 127 -0.33 8.24 -17.26
N VAL A 128 -0.14 8.51 -15.97
CA VAL A 128 -1.15 8.34 -14.92
C VAL A 128 -1.31 9.66 -14.16
N ASP A 129 -2.55 10.03 -13.83
CA ASP A 129 -2.81 11.09 -12.85
C ASP A 129 -2.74 10.49 -11.44
N LEU A 130 -1.70 10.88 -10.69
CA LEU A 130 -1.48 10.39 -9.33
C LEU A 130 -2.53 10.87 -8.32
N ASN A 131 -3.38 11.83 -8.71
CA ASN A 131 -4.44 12.36 -7.85
C ASN A 131 -5.82 11.74 -8.15
N ASP A 132 -5.95 10.92 -9.18
CA ASP A 132 -7.20 10.25 -9.52
C ASP A 132 -7.24 8.83 -8.94
N TRP A 133 -7.91 8.69 -7.80
CA TRP A 133 -8.03 7.41 -7.10
C TRP A 133 -9.05 6.44 -7.71
N THR A 134 -9.87 6.93 -8.65
CA THR A 134 -10.84 6.09 -9.37
C THR A 134 -10.24 5.41 -10.58
N THR A 135 -9.07 5.87 -11.04
CA THR A 135 -8.32 5.17 -12.08
C THR A 135 -7.59 3.98 -11.47
N PRO A 136 -7.93 2.73 -11.87
CA PRO A 136 -7.29 1.58 -11.28
C PRO A 136 -5.81 1.52 -11.66
N ASP A 137 -4.95 1.37 -10.65
CA ASP A 137 -3.53 1.16 -10.83
C ASP A 137 -3.24 -0.28 -11.30
N GLY A 138 -2.06 -0.46 -11.89
CA GLY A 138 -1.61 -1.73 -12.45
C GLY A 138 -1.12 -2.72 -11.39
N VAL A 139 -0.58 -3.83 -11.88
CA VAL A 139 0.12 -4.81 -11.05
C VAL A 139 1.37 -4.16 -10.42
N ALA A 140 1.68 -4.53 -9.19
CA ALA A 140 2.94 -4.10 -8.57
C ALA A 140 4.12 -4.67 -9.37
N ALA A 141 5.15 -3.86 -9.60
CA ALA A 141 6.33 -4.26 -10.37
C ALA A 141 7.17 -5.36 -9.68
N GLY A 142 7.02 -5.52 -8.37
CA GLY A 142 7.68 -6.55 -7.58
C GLY A 142 7.20 -6.55 -6.13
N ALA A 143 7.70 -7.49 -5.34
CA ALA A 143 7.53 -7.50 -3.91
C ALA A 143 8.14 -6.23 -3.30
N HIS A 144 7.35 -5.55 -2.49
CA HIS A 144 7.74 -4.33 -1.79
C HIS A 144 7.24 -4.41 -0.34
N ASN A 145 7.94 -3.72 0.55
CA ASN A 145 7.48 -3.49 1.91
C ASN A 145 7.55 -1.99 2.17
N ASP A 146 6.39 -1.36 2.32
CA ASP A 146 6.27 0.09 2.48
C ASP A 146 6.45 0.54 3.94
N VAL A 147 6.57 -0.42 4.87
CA VAL A 147 6.53 -0.14 6.31
C VAL A 147 7.87 -0.43 6.97
N THR A 148 8.52 0.64 7.41
CA THR A 148 9.67 0.63 8.32
C THR A 148 9.28 1.15 9.69
N ALA A 149 10.17 1.03 10.68
CA ALA A 149 9.94 1.56 12.03
C ALA A 149 9.66 3.08 12.05
N ILE A 150 10.13 3.82 11.04
CA ILE A 150 9.91 5.27 10.90
C ILE A 150 8.77 5.61 9.93
N SER A 151 8.34 4.67 9.08
CA SER A 151 7.27 4.93 8.11
C SER A 151 5.96 5.30 8.82
N GLY A 152 5.60 4.59 9.90
CA GLY A 152 4.37 4.86 10.66
C GLY A 152 4.26 6.30 11.17
N PRO A 153 5.23 6.80 11.96
CA PRO A 153 5.25 8.19 12.40
C PRO A 153 5.22 9.21 11.25
N ASN A 154 5.95 8.96 10.15
CA ASN A 154 5.95 9.88 9.00
C ASN A 154 4.59 9.91 8.31
N ILE A 155 3.99 8.76 8.05
CA ILE A 155 2.65 8.64 7.47
C ILE A 155 1.62 9.41 8.30
N ILE A 156 1.66 9.26 9.63
CA ILE A 156 0.80 10.02 10.54
C ILE A 156 1.06 11.53 10.39
N ALA A 157 2.31 11.95 10.40
CA ALA A 157 2.69 13.35 10.27
C ALA A 157 2.29 13.96 8.91
N ASP A 158 2.28 13.17 7.84
CA ASP A 158 1.98 13.63 6.48
C ASP A 158 0.48 13.64 6.20
N HIS A 159 -0.29 12.69 6.76
CA HIS A 159 -1.69 12.47 6.41
C HIS A 159 -2.73 12.86 7.48
N LEU A 160 -2.35 13.08 8.75
CA LEU A 160 -3.30 13.66 9.70
C LEU A 160 -3.61 15.11 9.35
N SER A 161 -4.84 15.56 9.61
CA SER A 161 -5.15 16.99 9.56
C SER A 161 -4.43 17.73 10.68
N GLU A 162 -4.17 19.03 10.48
CA GLU A 162 -3.55 19.87 11.53
C GLU A 162 -4.35 19.88 12.83
N GLU A 163 -5.67 19.79 12.73
CA GLU A 163 -6.57 19.66 13.88
C GLU A 163 -6.31 18.38 14.69
N LEU A 164 -6.17 17.24 14.00
CA LEU A 164 -5.87 15.96 14.65
C LEU A 164 -4.42 15.91 15.17
N LYS A 165 -3.46 16.49 14.44
CA LYS A 165 -2.08 16.65 14.92
C LYS A 165 -2.03 17.46 16.21
N ALA A 166 -2.75 18.57 16.28
CA ALA A 166 -2.80 19.41 17.48
C ALA A 166 -3.30 18.63 18.71
N VAL A 167 -4.20 17.66 18.52
CA VAL A 167 -4.69 16.79 19.60
C VAL A 167 -3.66 15.70 19.93
N TYR A 168 -3.24 14.92 18.94
CA TYR A 168 -2.47 13.69 19.18
C TYR A 168 -0.97 13.93 19.36
N HIS A 169 -0.42 15.07 18.93
CA HIS A 169 0.97 15.45 19.14
C HIS A 169 1.18 16.31 20.41
N ALA A 170 0.12 16.72 21.11
CA ALA A 170 0.21 17.54 22.34
C ALA A 170 0.77 16.80 23.57
N GLY A 171 1.13 15.51 23.44
CA GLY A 171 1.55 14.65 24.53
C GLY A 171 0.38 13.94 25.22
N GLY A 172 0.62 12.74 25.74
CA GLY A 172 -0.40 11.89 26.38
C GLY A 172 -0.90 10.72 25.55
N TYR A 173 -0.61 10.70 24.25
CA TYR A 173 -0.90 9.58 23.35
C TYR A 173 0.36 8.75 23.05
N GLN A 174 0.20 7.44 22.90
CA GLN A 174 1.28 6.53 22.52
C GLN A 174 1.01 5.99 21.11
N PHE A 175 2.04 6.01 20.26
CA PHE A 175 2.01 5.30 18.98
C PHE A 175 2.32 3.83 19.23
N ARG A 176 1.46 2.94 18.73
CA ARG A 176 1.72 1.50 18.73
C ARG A 176 1.78 1.01 17.29
N ILE A 177 2.94 0.50 16.90
CA ILE A 177 3.05 -0.35 15.72
C ILE A 177 2.63 -1.75 16.17
N VAL A 178 1.49 -2.22 15.67
CA VAL A 178 1.07 -3.61 15.89
C VAL A 178 1.97 -4.47 14.99
N LYS A 179 2.74 -5.34 15.63
CA LYS A 179 3.65 -6.28 14.96
C LYS A 179 2.97 -7.61 14.74
#